data_AF-K7ER52-F1
#
_entry.id   AF-K7ER52-F1
#
_cell.length_a   1.000
_cell.length_b   1.000
_cell.length_c   1.000
_cell.angle_alpha   90.00
_cell.angle_beta   90.00
_cell.angle_gamma   90.00
#
_symmetry.space_group_name_H-M   'P 1'
#
loop_
_entity.id
_entity.type
_entity.pdbx_description
1 polymer ?
#
loop_
_entity_poly.entity_id
_entity_poly.type
_entity_poly.pdbx_seq_one_letter_code
_entity_poly.pdbx_strand_id
1 'polypeptide(L)'
;MADTPRDAGLKQAPASRNEKAPVDFGYVGIDSILEQMRRKAMKQGFEFNIMVVGQSGLGKSTLINTLFKSKISRKSVQPTSEERIPKTIEIKSITHDIEEKGVRMKLTVIDTPGFGDHINNENCWQPIMKFINDQYEKYLQEEVNINRKKR
;
A
#
# COMPACT_ATOMS: atom_id res chain seq x y z
N MET A 1 -21.33 -83.58 22.74
CA MET A 1 -20.23 -83.73 21.78
C MET A 1 -20.82 -83.48 20.39
N ALA A 2 -20.47 -82.36 19.77
CA ALA A 2 -20.89 -82.00 18.42
C ALA A 2 -19.73 -81.24 17.75
N ASP A 3 -19.29 -81.76 16.60
CA ASP A 3 -18.30 -81.20 15.68
C ASP A 3 -18.93 -80.15 14.75
N THR A 4 -18.25 -79.01 14.54
CA THR A 4 -17.91 -78.43 13.21
C THR A 4 -17.14 -77.10 13.36
N PRO A 5 -16.29 -76.73 12.36
CA PRO A 5 -15.17 -75.80 12.53
C PRO A 5 -15.55 -74.34 12.30
N ARG A 6 -14.84 -73.42 12.96
CA ARG A 6 -14.98 -71.97 12.78
C ARG A 6 -14.05 -71.45 11.68
N ASP A 7 -14.68 -70.61 10.87
CA ASP A 7 -14.24 -69.84 9.70
C ASP A 7 -12.88 -69.14 9.82
N ALA A 8 -12.18 -69.09 8.67
CA ALA A 8 -10.91 -68.43 8.48
C ALA A 8 -11.12 -66.94 8.14
N GLY A 9 -11.02 -66.07 9.14
CA GLY A 9 -10.98 -64.62 8.96
C GLY A 9 -9.57 -64.12 8.57
N LEU A 10 -9.48 -63.38 7.47
CA LEU A 10 -8.25 -62.84 6.88
C LEU A 10 -7.43 -61.95 7.84
N LYS A 11 -6.10 -62.13 7.81
CA LYS A 11 -5.12 -61.20 8.38
C LYS A 11 -5.13 -59.89 7.58
N GLN A 12 -5.54 -58.77 8.19
CA GLN A 12 -5.23 -57.43 7.69
C GLN A 12 -3.82 -57.04 8.15
N ALA A 13 -2.99 -56.60 7.20
CA ALA A 13 -1.69 -56.00 7.45
C ALA A 13 -1.86 -54.57 7.99
N PRO A 14 -1.06 -54.11 8.98
CA PRO A 14 -1.04 -52.71 9.36
C PRO A 14 0.04 -51.97 8.54
N ALA A 15 -0.33 -50.94 7.79
CA ALA A 15 0.46 -49.69 7.65
C ALA A 15 -0.07 -48.78 6.52
N SER A 16 -0.43 -47.56 6.87
CA SER A 16 0.40 -46.39 6.53
C SER A 16 -0.13 -45.20 7.33
N ARG A 17 0.60 -44.87 8.40
CA ARG A 17 0.37 -43.61 9.13
C ARG A 17 0.85 -42.50 8.20
N ASN A 18 -0.09 -41.72 7.68
CA ASN A 18 0.20 -40.57 6.83
C ASN A 18 0.85 -39.48 7.70
N GLU A 19 2.16 -39.55 7.85
CA GLU A 19 2.94 -38.51 8.50
C GLU A 19 3.06 -37.34 7.52
N LYS A 20 2.25 -36.30 7.74
CA LYS A 20 2.35 -35.06 6.97
C LYS A 20 3.78 -34.54 7.14
N ALA A 21 4.51 -34.47 6.04
CA ALA A 21 5.84 -33.88 5.99
C ALA A 21 5.83 -32.50 6.69
N PRO A 22 6.87 -32.16 7.46
CA PRO A 22 6.98 -30.84 8.04
C PRO A 22 7.03 -29.82 6.91
N VAL A 23 6.29 -28.73 7.10
CA VAL A 23 6.17 -27.63 6.17
C VAL A 23 7.55 -27.12 5.81
N ASP A 24 7.85 -27.13 4.52
CA ASP A 24 9.13 -26.77 3.91
C ASP A 24 9.55 -25.36 4.33
N PHE A 25 10.49 -25.26 5.27
CA PHE A 25 11.26 -24.03 5.47
C PHE A 25 12.16 -23.91 4.23
N GLY A 26 11.66 -23.23 3.20
CA GLY A 26 12.34 -23.13 1.91
C GLY A 26 13.82 -22.77 2.03
N TYR A 27 14.63 -23.33 1.12
CA TYR A 27 16.09 -23.25 1.10
C TYR A 27 16.68 -21.90 1.56
N VAL A 28 17.53 -21.96 2.60
CA VAL A 28 18.27 -20.81 3.14
C VAL A 28 19.77 -21.09 2.94
N GLY A 29 20.40 -20.33 2.04
CA GLY A 29 21.82 -20.41 1.71
C GLY A 29 22.42 -19.01 1.52
N ILE A 30 23.75 -18.89 1.52
CA ILE A 30 24.44 -17.59 1.34
C ILE A 30 24.13 -16.99 -0.03
N ASP A 31 23.93 -17.84 -1.04
CA ASP A 31 23.46 -17.52 -2.38
C ASP A 31 22.04 -16.92 -2.40
N SER A 32 21.19 -17.21 -1.41
CA SER A 32 19.85 -16.64 -1.31
C SER A 32 19.76 -15.30 -0.56
N ILE A 33 20.86 -14.82 0.05
CA ILE A 33 20.91 -13.54 0.78
C ILE A 33 20.49 -12.37 -0.12
N LEU A 34 20.99 -12.31 -1.36
CA LEU A 34 20.68 -11.22 -2.27
C LEU A 34 19.18 -11.20 -2.63
N GLU A 35 18.60 -12.37 -2.85
CA GLU A 35 17.16 -12.53 -3.13
C GLU A 35 16.31 -12.19 -1.90
N GLN A 36 16.77 -12.54 -0.69
CA GLN A 36 16.12 -12.15 0.56
C GLN A 36 16.17 -10.64 0.79
N MET A 37 17.30 -9.98 0.54
CA MET A 37 17.45 -8.53 0.62
C MET A 37 16.55 -7.83 -0.41
N ARG A 38 16.52 -8.33 -1.65
CA ARG A 38 15.63 -7.84 -2.71
C ARG A 38 14.16 -7.97 -2.32
N ARG A 39 13.72 -9.15 -1.87
CA ARG A 39 12.33 -9.38 -1.42
C ARG A 39 11.97 -8.50 -0.22
N LYS A 40 12.90 -8.30 0.71
CA LYS A 40 12.71 -7.41 1.85
C LYS A 40 12.52 -5.96 1.40
N ALA A 41 13.38 -5.47 0.50
CA ALA A 41 13.27 -4.12 -0.05
C ALA A 41 11.96 -3.92 -0.84
N MET A 42 11.56 -4.91 -1.65
CA MET A 42 10.30 -4.88 -2.41
C MET A 42 9.07 -4.85 -1.49
N LYS A 43 9.09 -5.62 -0.40
CA LYS A 43 8.03 -5.64 0.62
C LYS A 43 7.97 -4.37 1.46
N GLN A 44 9.14 -3.80 1.79
CA GLN A 44 9.23 -2.54 2.52
C GLN A 44 8.68 -1.38 1.67
N GLY A 45 8.99 -1.40 0.38
CA GLY A 45 8.47 -0.41 -0.54
C GLY A 45 9.03 0.99 -0.31
N PHE A 46 8.31 2.00 -0.79
CA PHE A 46 8.63 3.40 -0.53
C PHE A 46 7.38 4.27 -0.47
N GLU A 47 7.49 5.42 0.20
CA GLU A 47 6.44 6.44 0.23
C GLU A 47 6.77 7.52 -0.80
N PHE A 48 5.77 7.97 -1.54
CA PHE A 48 5.91 9.04 -2.52
C PHE A 48 4.79 10.06 -2.36
N ASN A 49 5.16 11.32 -2.14
CA ASN A 49 4.23 12.40 -1.85
C ASN A 49 4.24 13.42 -2.99
N ILE A 50 3.09 13.70 -3.59
CA ILE A 50 2.94 14.68 -4.68
C ILE A 50 2.00 15.78 -4.20
N MET A 51 2.39 17.04 -4.30
CA MET A 51 1.50 18.18 -4.07
C MET A 51 1.12 18.84 -5.40
N VAL A 52 -0.17 19.06 -5.61
CA VAL A 52 -0.70 19.72 -6.81
C VAL A 52 -1.09 21.16 -6.47
N VAL A 53 -0.46 22.14 -7.13
CA VAL A 53 -0.65 23.57 -6.88
C VAL A 53 -1.04 24.29 -8.16
N GLY A 54 -1.97 25.23 -8.06
CA GLY A 54 -2.41 26.07 -9.18
C GLY A 54 -3.76 26.72 -8.94
N GLN A 55 -4.19 27.55 -9.88
CA GLN A 55 -5.49 28.25 -9.81
C GLN A 55 -6.68 27.26 -9.71
N SER A 56 -7.77 27.71 -9.11
CA SER A 56 -9.04 26.98 -9.17
C SER A 56 -9.49 26.79 -10.62
N GLY A 57 -10.10 25.64 -10.91
CA GLY A 57 -10.65 25.35 -12.24
C GLY A 57 -9.67 24.73 -13.25
N LEU A 58 -8.37 24.63 -12.93
CA LEU A 58 -7.38 23.97 -13.79
C LEU A 58 -7.46 22.42 -13.80
N GLY A 59 -8.45 21.84 -13.11
CA GLY A 59 -8.62 20.39 -13.06
C GLY A 59 -7.66 19.66 -12.12
N LYS A 60 -7.09 20.33 -11.09
CA LYS A 60 -6.21 19.70 -10.08
C LYS A 60 -6.83 18.45 -9.46
N SER A 61 -8.00 18.59 -8.84
CA SER A 61 -8.71 17.48 -8.20
C SER A 61 -9.17 16.42 -9.22
N THR A 62 -9.46 16.82 -10.46
CA THR A 62 -9.74 15.90 -11.56
C THR A 62 -8.52 15.05 -11.91
N LEU A 63 -7.33 15.66 -12.02
CA LEU A 63 -6.07 14.96 -12.26
C LEU A 63 -5.76 13.96 -11.14
N ILE A 64 -5.99 14.35 -9.88
CA ILE A 64 -5.81 13.47 -8.72
C ILE A 64 -6.73 12.25 -8.83
N ASN A 65 -8.02 12.47 -9.10
CA ASN A 65 -8.99 11.40 -9.28
C ASN A 65 -8.63 10.49 -10.46
N THR A 66 -8.22 11.05 -11.60
CA THR A 66 -7.81 10.28 -12.77
C THR A 66 -6.55 9.45 -12.49
N LEU A 67 -5.56 10.01 -11.80
CA LEU A 67 -4.33 9.31 -11.43
C LEU A 67 -4.61 8.09 -10.55
N PHE A 68 -5.50 8.23 -9.57
CA PHE A 68 -5.88 7.13 -8.68
C PHE A 68 -6.81 6.11 -9.35
N LYS A 69 -7.81 6.56 -10.11
CA LYS A 69 -8.70 5.66 -10.87
C LYS A 69 -7.92 4.85 -11.92
N SER A 70 -6.98 5.47 -12.64
CA SER A 70 -6.15 4.80 -13.64
C SER A 70 -5.31 3.65 -13.07
N LYS A 71 -4.78 3.81 -11.85
CA LYS A 71 -3.92 2.80 -11.22
C LYS A 71 -4.71 1.73 -10.43
N ILE A 72 -5.86 2.09 -9.85
CA ILE A 72 -6.63 1.23 -8.94
C ILE A 72 -7.78 0.49 -9.67
N SER A 73 -8.39 1.10 -10.68
CA SER A 73 -9.56 0.55 -11.38
C SER A 73 -9.20 -0.30 -12.61
N ARG A 74 -8.34 -1.32 -12.43
CA ARG A 74 -8.28 -2.44 -13.40
C ARG A 74 -9.29 -3.54 -13.12
N LYS A 75 -10.03 -3.45 -12.00
CA LYS A 75 -11.13 -4.36 -11.66
C LYS A 75 -12.42 -3.57 -11.43
N SER A 76 -13.28 -3.58 -12.43
CA SER A 76 -14.73 -3.29 -12.34
C SER A 76 -15.13 -2.01 -11.61
N VAL A 77 -15.11 -0.87 -12.29
CA VAL A 77 -15.91 0.29 -11.88
C VAL A 77 -16.69 0.77 -13.10
N GLN A 78 -17.99 0.47 -13.12
CA GLN A 78 -18.93 1.18 -14.00
C GLN A 78 -18.83 2.67 -13.69
N PRO A 79 -18.89 3.56 -14.69
CA PRO A 79 -18.79 4.99 -14.45
C PRO A 79 -20.04 5.46 -13.72
N THR A 80 -19.97 5.55 -12.39
CA THR A 80 -20.91 6.37 -11.64
C THR A 80 -20.64 7.80 -12.07
N SER A 81 -21.67 8.45 -12.61
CA SER A 81 -21.66 9.84 -13.07
C SER A 81 -20.86 10.69 -12.11
N GLU A 82 -19.84 11.38 -12.64
CA GLU A 82 -18.88 12.14 -11.85
C GLU A 82 -19.62 13.17 -11.00
N GLU A 83 -19.81 12.84 -9.72
CA GLU A 83 -20.38 13.76 -8.75
C GLU A 83 -19.50 15.01 -8.74
N ARG A 84 -20.13 16.18 -8.90
CA ARG A 84 -19.43 17.46 -9.08
C ARG A 84 -18.41 17.65 -7.96
N ILE A 85 -17.13 17.62 -8.31
CA ILE A 85 -16.06 17.80 -7.32
C ILE A 85 -16.19 19.22 -6.73
N PRO A 86 -16.40 19.35 -5.41
CA PRO A 86 -16.53 20.66 -4.77
C PRO A 86 -15.19 21.41 -4.82
N LYS A 87 -15.25 22.74 -4.78
CA LYS A 87 -14.04 23.56 -4.71
C LYS A 87 -13.21 23.20 -3.47
N THR A 88 -11.93 22.96 -3.67
CA THR A 88 -10.98 22.70 -2.58
C THR A 88 -10.73 24.00 -1.81
N ILE A 89 -11.18 24.06 -0.55
CA ILE A 89 -11.02 25.22 0.35
C ILE A 89 -9.83 25.10 1.30
N GLU A 90 -9.32 23.88 1.49
CA GLU A 90 -8.21 23.57 2.40
C GLU A 90 -7.25 22.57 1.75
N ILE A 91 -6.00 22.52 2.25
CA ILE A 91 -5.01 21.53 1.81
C ILE A 91 -5.47 20.14 2.29
N LYS A 92 -5.70 19.22 1.36
CA LYS A 92 -6.18 17.86 1.65
C LYS A 92 -5.20 16.82 1.13
N SER A 93 -4.79 15.90 1.99
CA SER A 93 -3.88 14.81 1.62
C SER A 93 -4.66 13.50 1.48
N ILE A 94 -4.58 12.86 0.32
CA ILE A 94 -5.21 11.57 0.02
C ILE A 94 -4.10 10.55 -0.17
N THR A 95 -4.14 9.45 0.59
CA THR A 95 -3.11 8.42 0.55
C THR A 95 -3.67 7.10 0.06
N HIS A 96 -2.96 6.45 -0.85
CA HIS A 96 -3.30 5.14 -1.37
C HIS A 96 -2.07 4.23 -1.40
N ASP A 97 -2.27 2.97 -1.03
CA ASP A 97 -1.27 1.92 -1.21
C ASP A 97 -1.42 1.31 -2.59
N ILE A 98 -0.34 1.34 -3.37
CA ILE A 98 -0.24 0.82 -4.73
C ILE A 98 0.79 -0.29 -4.72
N GLU A 99 0.49 -1.42 -5.35
CA GLU A 99 1.46 -2.49 -5.56
C GLU A 99 1.65 -2.75 -7.05
N GLU A 100 2.88 -2.65 -7.53
CA GLU A 100 3.22 -2.92 -8.93
C GLU A 100 4.43 -3.85 -9.00
N LYS A 101 4.25 -4.99 -9.68
CA LYS A 101 5.31 -6.01 -9.88
C LYS A 101 5.99 -6.45 -8.58
N GLY A 102 5.23 -6.52 -7.48
CA GLY A 102 5.71 -6.91 -6.15
C GLY A 102 6.39 -5.79 -5.35
N VAL A 103 6.48 -4.57 -5.90
CA VAL A 103 6.94 -3.38 -5.18
C VAL A 103 5.74 -2.65 -4.61
N ARG A 104 5.73 -2.46 -3.30
CA ARG A 104 4.71 -1.64 -2.62
C ARG A 104 5.13 -0.17 -2.65
N MET A 105 4.20 0.71 -2.97
CA MET A 105 4.38 2.15 -2.96
C MET A 105 3.19 2.79 -2.28
N LYS A 106 3.43 3.58 -1.24
CA LYS A 106 2.41 4.41 -0.62
C LYS A 106 2.42 5.79 -1.27
N LEU A 107 1.45 6.04 -2.13
CA LEU A 107 1.31 7.30 -2.85
C LEU A 107 0.38 8.23 -2.08
N THR A 108 0.90 9.35 -1.61
CA THR A 108 0.10 10.45 -1.07
C THR A 108 0.03 11.57 -2.09
N VAL A 109 -1.18 12.01 -2.43
CA VAL A 109 -1.41 13.16 -3.29
C VAL A 109 -2.12 14.24 -2.49
N ILE A 110 -1.57 15.44 -2.52
CA ILE A 110 -1.97 16.58 -1.72
C ILE A 110 -2.62 17.60 -2.64
N ASP A 111 -3.93 17.74 -2.53
CA ASP A 111 -4.70 18.77 -3.22
C ASP A 111 -4.61 20.07 -2.43
N THR A 112 -4.43 21.19 -3.14
CA THR A 112 -4.34 22.51 -2.54
C THR A 112 -5.49 23.40 -3.02
N PRO A 113 -5.89 24.39 -2.20
CA PRO A 113 -6.87 25.39 -2.62
C PRO A 113 -6.43 26.13 -3.89
N GLY A 114 -7.37 26.83 -4.51
CA GLY A 114 -7.07 27.71 -5.63
C GLY A 114 -6.01 28.74 -5.31
N PHE A 115 -4.88 28.62 -6.00
CA PHE A 115 -3.74 29.52 -5.85
C PHE A 115 -3.83 30.66 -6.85
N GLY A 116 -3.72 31.91 -6.39
CA GLY A 116 -3.80 33.06 -7.28
C GLY A 116 -5.23 33.41 -7.72
N ASP A 117 -6.25 32.95 -6.99
CA ASP A 117 -7.67 33.16 -7.33
C ASP A 117 -8.19 34.59 -7.03
N HIS A 118 -7.48 35.32 -6.16
CA HIS A 118 -7.93 36.62 -5.68
C HIS A 118 -7.37 37.75 -6.55
N ILE A 119 -7.92 38.97 -6.42
CA ILE A 119 -7.38 40.15 -7.10
C ILE A 119 -6.03 40.54 -6.47
N ASN A 120 -5.96 40.58 -5.13
CA ASN A 120 -4.69 40.65 -4.42
C ASN A 120 -4.19 39.23 -4.10
N ASN A 121 -3.05 38.86 -4.68
CA ASN A 121 -2.40 37.57 -4.47
C ASN A 121 -1.10 37.68 -3.68
N GLU A 122 -0.85 38.81 -3.01
CA GLU A 122 0.27 38.94 -2.10
C GLU A 122 0.27 37.80 -1.07
N ASN A 123 1.43 37.16 -0.92
CA ASN A 123 1.66 36.10 0.07
C ASN A 123 0.77 34.85 -0.06
N CYS A 124 0.12 34.62 -1.20
CA CYS A 124 -0.74 33.45 -1.37
C CYS A 124 0.02 32.11 -1.27
N TRP A 125 1.36 32.09 -1.41
CA TRP A 125 2.26 30.94 -1.19
C TRP A 125 2.50 30.57 0.27
N GLN A 126 2.20 31.46 1.22
CA GLN A 126 2.48 31.21 2.63
C GLN A 126 1.83 29.92 3.17
N PRO A 127 0.55 29.60 2.88
CA PRO A 127 -0.05 28.35 3.35
C PRO A 127 0.64 27.10 2.81
N ILE A 128 1.11 27.14 1.57
CA ILE A 128 1.82 26.03 0.92
C ILE A 128 3.20 25.85 1.54
N MET A 129 3.96 26.94 1.67
CA MET A 129 5.28 26.92 2.30
C MET A 129 5.20 26.47 3.75
N LYS A 130 4.19 26.94 4.48
CA LYS A 130 3.93 26.50 5.86
C LYS A 130 3.70 25.00 5.91
N PHE A 131 2.82 24.45 5.06
CA PHE A 131 2.58 23.02 5.02
C PHE A 131 3.87 22.21 4.76
N ILE A 132 4.68 22.63 3.79
CA ILE A 132 5.94 21.95 3.44
C ILE A 132 6.91 21.97 4.63
N ASN A 133 7.08 23.13 5.26
CA ASN A 133 7.93 23.29 6.44
C ASN A 133 7.43 22.44 7.62
N ASP A 134 6.12 22.39 7.85
CA ASP A 134 5.52 21.56 8.90
C ASP A 134 5.80 20.07 8.66
N GLN A 135 5.82 19.60 7.39
CA GLN A 135 6.20 18.22 7.07
C GLN A 135 7.69 17.95 7.32
N TYR A 136 8.57 18.89 6.97
CA TYR A 136 10.00 18.78 7.25
C TYR A 136 10.30 18.76 8.74
N GLU A 137 9.68 19.65 9.50
CA GLU A 137 9.82 19.74 10.95
C GLU A 137 9.34 18.44 11.62
N LYS A 138 8.18 17.91 11.18
CA LYS A 138 7.68 16.62 11.66
C LYS A 138 8.67 15.48 11.40
N TYR A 139 9.24 15.43 10.20
CA TYR A 139 10.25 14.42 9.85
C TYR A 139 11.52 14.58 10.69
N LEU A 140 11.99 15.81 10.89
CA LEU A 140 13.14 16.12 11.73
C LEU A 140 12.92 15.66 13.18
N GLN A 141 11.75 15.93 13.75
CA GLN A 141 11.40 15.48 15.10
C GLN A 141 11.40 13.95 15.21
N GLU A 142 10.90 13.25 14.19
CA GLU A 142 10.95 11.79 14.13
C GLU A 142 12.39 11.26 14.04
N GLU A 143 13.30 11.94 13.33
CA GLU A 143 14.71 11.56 13.26
C GLU A 143 15.48 11.87 14.55
N VAL A 144 15.20 12.98 15.21
CA VAL A 144 15.89 13.37 16.46
C VAL A 144 15.44 12.52 17.66
N ASN A 145 14.21 11.99 17.63
CA ASN A 145 13.68 11.15 18.70
C ASN A 145 14.53 9.90 18.96
N ILE A 146 14.86 9.66 20.23
CA ILE A 146 15.70 8.53 20.68
C ILE A 146 15.04 7.18 20.38
N ASN A 147 13.71 7.09 20.54
CA ASN A 147 12.93 5.89 20.24
C ASN A 147 12.34 5.98 18.82
N ARG A 148 13.20 5.81 17.81
CA ARG A 148 12.78 5.82 16.41
C ARG A 148 11.86 4.63 16.12
N LYS A 149 10.73 4.90 15.44
CA LYS A 149 9.93 3.83 14.84
C LYS A 149 10.77 3.14 13.77
N LYS A 150 10.89 1.81 13.84
CA LYS A 150 11.59 1.04 12.81
C LYS A 150 10.82 1.17 11.49
N ARG A 151 11.52 1.60 10.44
CA ARG A 151 11.05 1.70 9.05
C ARG A 151 11.00 0.34 8.37
#